data_AF-A0A955XIE2-F1
#
_entry.id   AF-A0A955XIE2-F1
#
_cell.length_a   1.000
_cell.length_b   1.000
_cell.length_c   1.000
_cell.angle_alpha   90.00
_cell.angle_beta   90.00
_cell.angle_gamma   90.00
#
_symmetry.space_group_name_H-M   'P 1'
#
loop_
_entity.id
_entity.type
_entity.pdbx_description
1 polymer ?
#
loop_
_entity_poly.entity_id
_entity_poly.type
_entity_poly.pdbx_seq_one_letter_code
_entity_poly.pdbx_strand_id
1 'polypeptide(L)'
;MARRWIAGLVVGAVLGLSLPAGAQRTDFDARVHATPTPTGAPQARPARVVVVYPGVQSSDYWRRSVRAFEARLRALRVEARTEVHFTRPGVELAAQAEALEAGLDEHVDYLVFTLDVPRHRTLAERVLSRGRPKLLLQNVPHPVPAWAPHPPLLYAGF
;
A
#
# COMPACT_ATOMS: atom_id res chain seq x y z
N MET A 1 -8.90 0.74 -22.09
CA MET A 1 -8.45 -0.62 -21.71
C MET A 1 -7.71 -0.67 -20.34
N ALA A 2 -7.95 0.26 -19.41
CA ALA A 2 -7.31 0.27 -18.09
C ALA A 2 -8.22 -0.37 -17.03
N ARG A 3 -8.30 -1.71 -17.01
CA ARG A 3 -9.23 -2.48 -16.15
C ARG A 3 -8.49 -3.10 -14.95
N ARG A 4 -8.90 -2.74 -13.73
CA ARG A 4 -8.99 -3.61 -12.52
C ARG A 4 -7.71 -4.15 -11.82
N TRP A 5 -6.49 -3.75 -12.18
CA TRP A 5 -5.26 -4.33 -11.61
C TRP A 5 -4.86 -3.90 -10.19
N ILE A 6 -5.32 -2.75 -9.70
CA ILE A 6 -4.77 -2.15 -8.46
C ILE A 6 -5.25 -2.86 -7.17
N ALA A 7 -6.38 -3.56 -7.22
CA ALA A 7 -6.94 -4.28 -6.07
C ALA A 7 -6.06 -5.44 -5.56
N GLY A 8 -5.29 -6.07 -6.45
CA GLY A 8 -4.61 -7.32 -6.12
C GLY A 8 -3.30 -7.14 -5.37
N LEU A 9 -2.58 -6.05 -5.63
CA LEU A 9 -1.23 -5.79 -5.09
C LEU A 9 -1.29 -5.56 -3.59
N VAL A 10 -2.14 -4.64 -3.16
CA VAL A 10 -2.22 -4.21 -1.76
C VAL A 10 -2.75 -5.33 -0.85
N VAL A 11 -3.56 -6.26 -1.37
CA VAL A 11 -4.21 -7.30 -0.55
C VAL A 11 -3.38 -8.57 -0.36
N GLY A 12 -2.51 -8.93 -1.30
CA GLY A 12 -1.57 -10.05 -1.10
C GLY A 12 -0.61 -9.82 0.07
N ALA A 13 -0.22 -8.55 0.28
CA ALA A 13 0.69 -8.12 1.33
C ALA A 13 0.02 -8.04 2.73
N VAL A 14 -1.24 -7.60 2.79
CA VAL A 14 -2.00 -7.47 4.06
C VAL A 14 -2.28 -8.83 4.72
N LEU A 15 -2.27 -9.92 3.96
CA LEU A 15 -2.61 -11.27 4.43
C LEU A 15 -1.43 -12.10 4.95
N GLY A 16 -0.20 -11.59 4.97
CA GLY A 16 0.95 -12.37 5.47
C GLY A 16 1.21 -13.65 4.67
N LEU A 17 0.72 -13.72 3.42
CA LEU A 17 1.13 -14.77 2.49
C LEU A 17 2.58 -14.50 2.14
N SER A 18 3.48 -15.30 2.71
CA SER A 18 4.89 -15.32 2.32
C SER A 18 4.93 -15.52 0.80
N LEU A 19 5.35 -14.49 0.06
CA LEU A 19 5.80 -14.69 -1.31
C LEU A 19 7.06 -15.54 -1.19
N PRO A 20 7.10 -16.79 -1.68
CA PRO A 20 8.36 -17.51 -1.73
C PRO A 20 9.32 -16.69 -2.59
N ALA A 21 10.57 -16.58 -2.13
CA ALA A 21 11.62 -15.95 -2.91
C ALA A 21 11.71 -16.66 -4.28
N GLY A 22 11.16 -16.01 -5.33
CA GLY A 22 11.10 -16.56 -6.69
C GLY A 22 9.73 -16.68 -7.34
N ALA A 23 8.60 -16.40 -6.67
CA ALA A 23 7.29 -16.35 -7.33
C ALA A 23 7.18 -15.10 -8.23
N GLN A 24 7.61 -15.26 -9.48
CA GLN A 24 7.60 -14.23 -10.50
C GLN A 24 6.17 -13.80 -10.86
N ARG A 25 6.05 -12.53 -11.27
CA ARG A 25 4.87 -11.75 -11.74
C ARG A 25 3.60 -12.51 -12.19
N THR A 26 3.74 -13.67 -12.83
CA THR A 26 2.64 -14.49 -13.37
C THR A 26 1.75 -15.15 -12.30
N ASP A 27 2.29 -15.67 -11.20
CA ASP A 27 1.48 -16.25 -10.11
C ASP A 27 0.68 -15.15 -9.39
N PHE A 28 1.29 -13.98 -9.26
CA PHE A 28 0.67 -12.81 -8.68
C PHE A 28 -0.52 -12.33 -9.54
N ASP A 29 -0.34 -12.13 -10.85
CA ASP A 29 -1.40 -11.71 -11.77
C ASP A 29 -2.59 -12.69 -11.77
N ALA A 30 -2.31 -14.00 -11.77
CA ALA A 30 -3.34 -15.02 -11.67
C ALA A 30 -4.17 -14.89 -10.38
N ARG A 31 -3.51 -14.65 -9.23
CA ARG A 31 -4.18 -14.45 -7.92
C ARG A 31 -5.01 -13.17 -7.85
N VAL A 32 -4.57 -12.10 -8.53
CA VAL A 32 -5.34 -10.85 -8.65
C VAL A 32 -6.65 -11.08 -9.40
N HIS A 33 -6.60 -11.89 -10.46
CA HIS A 33 -7.77 -12.19 -11.29
C HIS A 33 -8.65 -13.32 -10.78
N ALA A 34 -8.12 -14.17 -9.92
CA ALA A 34 -8.87 -15.25 -9.31
C ALA A 34 -10.04 -14.71 -8.44
N THR A 35 -11.11 -15.52 -8.40
CA THR A 35 -12.22 -15.30 -7.48
C THR A 35 -11.68 -15.22 -6.05
N PRO A 36 -11.97 -14.14 -5.31
CA PRO A 36 -11.50 -14.00 -3.94
C PRO A 36 -12.08 -15.11 -3.06
N THR A 37 -11.20 -15.88 -2.41
CA THR A 37 -11.58 -16.84 -1.36
C THR A 37 -11.43 -16.16 -0.01
N PRO A 38 -12.49 -16.03 0.81
CA PRO A 38 -12.39 -15.43 2.13
C PRO A 38 -11.28 -16.05 2.97
N THR A 39 -10.56 -15.22 3.71
CA THR A 39 -9.47 -15.71 4.55
C THR A 39 -10.06 -16.46 5.73
N GLY A 40 -9.62 -17.71 5.96
CA GLY A 40 -10.05 -18.51 7.10
C GLY A 40 -9.30 -18.19 8.40
N ALA A 41 -8.29 -17.31 8.34
CA ALA A 41 -7.48 -16.95 9.49
C ALA A 41 -8.26 -16.00 10.43
N PRO A 42 -8.32 -16.29 11.74
CA PRO A 42 -8.91 -15.37 12.71
C PRO A 42 -8.14 -14.05 12.77
N GLN A 43 -8.85 -12.92 12.77
CA GLN A 43 -8.28 -11.61 13.05
C GLN A 43 -8.50 -11.24 14.52
N ALA A 44 -7.42 -10.93 15.25
CA ALA A 44 -7.53 -10.51 16.65
C ALA A 44 -8.13 -9.10 16.80
N ARG A 45 -7.87 -8.23 15.83
CA ARG A 45 -8.44 -6.87 15.73
C ARG A 45 -8.46 -6.39 14.27
N PRO A 46 -9.28 -5.39 13.92
CA PRO A 46 -9.20 -4.72 12.64
C PRO A 46 -7.79 -4.11 12.42
N ALA A 47 -7.27 -4.26 11.20
CA ALA A 47 -6.01 -3.61 10.80
C ALA A 47 -6.24 -2.10 10.62
N ARG A 48 -5.28 -1.27 11.07
CA ARG A 48 -5.28 0.17 10.79
C ARG A 48 -4.38 0.45 9.60
N VAL A 49 -4.97 1.01 8.55
CA VAL A 49 -4.29 1.32 7.28
C VAL A 49 -4.37 2.83 7.06
N VAL A 50 -3.22 3.48 6.89
CA VAL A 50 -3.15 4.88 6.49
C VAL A 50 -2.68 4.95 5.05
N VAL A 51 -3.44 5.66 4.21
CA VAL A 51 -3.16 5.86 2.79
C VAL A 51 -2.95 7.34 2.52
N VAL A 52 -1.78 7.70 2.00
CA VAL A 52 -1.44 9.09 1.63
C VAL A 52 -1.11 9.14 0.14
N TYR A 53 -1.99 9.77 -0.64
CA TYR A 53 -1.83 9.85 -2.09
C TYR A 53 -2.01 11.28 -2.63
N PRO A 54 -1.30 11.65 -3.70
CA PRO A 54 -1.54 12.89 -4.43
C PRO A 54 -2.81 12.80 -5.31
N GLY A 55 -3.96 12.49 -4.71
CA GLY A 55 -5.20 12.13 -5.40
C GLY A 55 -6.10 13.31 -5.82
N VAL A 56 -5.71 14.55 -5.52
CA VAL A 56 -6.43 15.76 -5.99
C VAL A 56 -5.82 16.21 -7.32
N GLN A 57 -6.15 15.47 -8.38
CA GLN A 57 -5.69 15.71 -9.75
C GLN A 57 -6.77 15.31 -10.77
N SER A 58 -6.55 15.60 -12.05
CA SER A 58 -7.48 15.27 -13.14
C SER A 58 -7.67 13.76 -13.32
N SER A 59 -6.62 12.98 -13.03
CA SER A 59 -6.68 11.52 -13.02
C SER A 59 -7.42 10.99 -11.79
N ASP A 60 -8.32 10.03 -12.00
CA ASP A 60 -9.02 9.34 -10.91
C ASP A 60 -8.29 8.06 -10.43
N TYR A 61 -7.06 7.84 -10.91
CA TYR A 61 -6.25 6.67 -10.61
C TYR A 61 -6.19 6.34 -9.10
N TRP A 62 -5.79 7.29 -8.26
CA TRP A 62 -5.63 7.08 -6.82
C TRP A 62 -6.96 6.75 -6.13
N ARG A 63 -8.05 7.39 -6.58
CA ARG A 63 -9.40 7.12 -6.04
C ARG A 63 -9.87 5.71 -6.45
N ARG A 64 -9.59 5.29 -7.69
CA ARG A 64 -9.87 3.92 -8.15
C ARG A 64 -9.02 2.90 -7.41
N SER A 65 -7.76 3.19 -7.14
CA SER A 65 -6.85 2.36 -6.34
C SER A 65 -7.44 2.04 -4.98
N VAL A 66 -7.84 3.08 -4.22
CA VAL A 66 -8.42 2.93 -2.88
C VAL A 66 -9.71 2.13 -2.93
N ARG A 67 -10.63 2.45 -3.85
CA ARG A 67 -11.89 1.70 -4.01
C ARG A 67 -11.66 0.22 -4.32
N ALA A 68 -10.69 -0.07 -5.17
CA ALA A 68 -10.32 -1.42 -5.57
C ALA A 68 -9.73 -2.20 -4.39
N PHE A 69 -8.85 -1.55 -3.61
CA PHE A 69 -8.28 -2.10 -2.37
C PHE A 69 -9.37 -2.44 -1.34
N GLU A 70 -10.24 -1.49 -0.99
CA GLU A 70 -11.31 -1.70 -0.03
C GLU A 70 -12.31 -2.77 -0.49
N ALA A 71 -12.65 -2.81 -1.78
CA ALA A 71 -13.52 -3.85 -2.34
C ALA A 71 -12.89 -5.25 -2.19
N ARG A 72 -11.58 -5.37 -2.36
CA ARG A 72 -10.88 -6.65 -2.20
C ARG A 72 -10.75 -7.05 -0.73
N LEU A 73 -10.50 -6.12 0.18
CA LEU A 73 -10.57 -6.39 1.63
C LEU A 73 -11.94 -6.95 2.04
N ARG A 74 -13.03 -6.32 1.58
CA ARG A 74 -14.40 -6.81 1.81
C ARG A 74 -14.61 -8.20 1.23
N ALA A 75 -14.18 -8.44 0.00
CA ALA A 75 -14.35 -9.74 -0.66
C ALA A 75 -13.58 -10.86 0.05
N LEU A 76 -12.44 -10.54 0.66
CA LEU A 76 -11.64 -11.49 1.45
C LEU A 76 -12.02 -11.56 2.93
N ARG A 77 -13.03 -10.79 3.36
CA ARG A 77 -13.47 -10.66 4.75
C ARG A 77 -12.34 -10.26 5.71
N VAL A 78 -11.46 -9.37 5.25
CA VAL A 78 -10.40 -8.77 6.07
C VAL A 78 -10.96 -7.52 6.73
N GLU A 79 -10.91 -7.48 8.07
CA GLU A 79 -11.34 -6.31 8.82
C GLU A 79 -10.25 -5.26 8.81
N ALA A 80 -10.52 -4.10 8.22
CA ALA A 80 -9.58 -2.98 8.22
C ALA A 80 -10.31 -1.64 8.37
N ARG A 81 -9.67 -0.72 9.07
CA ARG A 81 -10.02 0.70 9.10
C ARG A 81 -9.01 1.44 8.24
N THR A 82 -9.49 1.98 7.12
CA THR A 82 -8.66 2.71 6.17
C THR A 82 -8.88 4.21 6.35
N GLU A 83 -7.81 4.93 6.68
CA GLU A 83 -7.77 6.39 6.71
C GLU A 83 -7.08 6.86 5.43
N VAL A 84 -7.73 7.74 4.66
CA VAL A 84 -7.28 8.12 3.31
C VAL A 84 -7.11 9.63 3.25
N HIS A 85 -5.88 10.06 3.00
CA HIS A 85 -5.52 11.46 2.78
C HIS A 85 -5.19 11.66 1.31
N PHE A 86 -6.00 12.48 0.64
CA PHE A 86 -5.72 12.94 -0.71
C PHE A 86 -5.19 14.36 -0.70
N THR A 87 -4.05 14.58 -1.33
CA THR A 87 -3.41 15.89 -1.49
C THR A 87 -3.29 16.29 -2.95
N ARG A 88 -3.10 17.59 -3.20
CA ARG A 88 -2.70 18.11 -4.51
C ARG A 88 -1.20 17.87 -4.74
N PRO A 89 -0.80 17.19 -5.83
CA PRO A 89 0.62 16.94 -6.13
C PRO A 89 1.39 18.26 -6.24
N GLY A 90 2.55 18.33 -5.60
CA GLY A 90 3.47 19.47 -5.69
C GLY A 90 3.00 20.77 -5.02
N VAL A 91 1.77 20.82 -4.50
CA VAL A 91 1.19 22.01 -3.86
C VAL A 91 1.01 21.80 -2.35
N GLU A 92 0.39 20.69 -1.96
CA GLU A 92 0.02 20.42 -0.56
C GLU A 92 1.07 19.55 0.15
N LEU A 93 2.35 19.86 -0.05
CA LEU A 93 3.47 19.07 0.50
C LEU A 93 3.49 19.06 2.03
N ALA A 94 3.10 20.16 2.68
CA ALA A 94 3.02 20.23 4.14
C ALA A 94 1.94 19.30 4.70
N ALA A 95 0.74 19.32 4.11
CA ALA A 95 -0.35 18.43 4.49
C ALA A 95 -0.02 16.96 4.19
N GLN A 96 0.69 16.69 3.08
CA GLN A 96 1.18 15.34 2.78
C GLN A 96 2.18 14.86 3.82
N ALA A 97 3.11 15.72 4.25
CA ALA A 97 4.08 15.39 5.29
C ALA A 97 3.41 15.16 6.65
N GLU A 98 2.42 15.98 7.02
CA GLU A 98 1.65 15.82 8.26
C GLU A 98 0.89 14.47 8.28
N ALA A 99 0.20 14.14 7.19
CA ALA A 99 -0.48 12.86 7.06
C ALA A 99 0.49 11.67 7.10
N LEU A 100 1.67 11.80 6.51
CA LEU A 100 2.69 10.74 6.57
C LEU A 100 3.27 10.58 7.98
N GLU A 101 3.53 11.66 8.71
CA GLU A 101 3.99 11.58 10.11
C GLU A 101 2.90 11.00 11.02
N ALA A 102 1.62 11.36 10.82
CA ALA A 102 0.50 10.72 11.53
C ALA A 102 0.42 9.21 11.21
N GLY A 103 0.77 8.83 9.98
CA GLY A 103 0.91 7.43 9.58
C GLY A 103 2.03 6.66 10.29
N LEU A 104 2.94 7.34 11.01
CA LEU A 104 3.99 6.70 11.83
C LEU A 104 3.53 6.38 13.26
N ASP A 105 2.27 6.66 13.59
CA ASP A 105 1.63 6.29 14.84
C ASP A 105 1.79 4.79 15.14
N GLU A 106 2.05 4.44 16.40
CA GLU A 106 2.42 3.08 16.81
C GLU A 106 1.28 2.06 16.63
N HIS A 107 0.05 2.53 16.51
CA HIS A 107 -1.11 1.68 16.29
C HIS A 107 -1.44 1.53 14.79
N VAL A 108 -0.69 2.14 13.87
CA VAL A 108 -0.86 1.94 12.42
C VAL A 108 -0.14 0.66 12.03
N ASP A 109 -0.85 -0.25 11.34
CA ASP A 109 -0.30 -1.53 10.91
C ASP A 109 0.34 -1.42 9.53
N TYR A 110 -0.28 -0.63 8.65
CA TYR A 110 0.11 -0.47 7.26
C TYR A 110 0.09 1.00 6.85
N LEU A 111 1.19 1.46 6.25
CA LEU A 111 1.30 2.79 5.66
C LEU A 111 1.50 2.65 4.16
N VAL A 112 0.64 3.33 3.39
CA VAL A 112 0.60 3.25 1.93
C VAL A 112 0.83 4.65 1.35
N PHE A 113 1.90 4.83 0.56
CA PHE A 113 2.17 6.09 -0.14
C PHE A 113 3.04 5.91 -1.38
N THR A 114 3.37 7.01 -2.06
CA THR A 114 4.22 7.07 -3.26
C THR A 114 5.42 8.01 -3.04
N LEU A 115 6.50 7.81 -3.77
CA LEU A 115 7.74 8.59 -3.65
C LEU A 115 7.74 9.84 -4.53
N ASP A 116 6.75 10.72 -4.36
CA ASP A 116 6.58 11.92 -5.21
C ASP A 116 7.70 12.97 -5.04
N VAL A 117 8.27 13.09 -3.84
CA VAL A 117 9.34 14.06 -3.52
C VAL A 117 10.48 13.41 -2.72
N PRO A 118 11.71 13.95 -2.74
CA PRO A 118 12.86 13.36 -2.05
C PRO A 118 12.62 13.09 -0.56
N ARG A 119 11.84 13.95 0.11
CA ARG A 119 11.51 13.79 1.55
C ARG A 119 10.77 12.50 1.87
N HIS A 120 9.97 11.98 0.93
CA HIS A 120 9.25 10.70 1.11
C HIS A 120 10.21 9.53 1.23
N ARG A 121 11.36 9.60 0.54
CA ARG A 121 12.40 8.58 0.62
C ARG A 121 13.00 8.50 2.02
N THR A 122 13.35 9.65 2.61
CA THR A 122 13.88 9.72 3.98
C THR A 122 12.86 9.20 5.01
N LEU A 123 11.57 9.49 4.82
CA LEU A 123 10.52 8.95 5.68
C LEU A 123 10.39 7.43 5.53
N ALA A 124 10.42 6.91 4.30
CA ALA A 124 10.42 5.47 4.04
C ALA A 124 11.60 4.79 4.74
N GLU A 125 12.81 5.34 4.62
CA GLU A 125 14.02 4.81 5.29
C GLU A 125 13.84 4.74 6.81
N ARG A 126 13.24 5.77 7.42
CA ARG A 126 12.92 5.81 8.86
C ARG A 126 11.87 4.76 9.25
N VAL A 127 10.87 4.49 8.40
CA VAL A 127 9.88 3.42 8.62
C VAL A 127 10.55 2.05 8.55
N LEU A 128 11.34 1.82 7.50
CA LEU A 128 12.02 0.56 7.25
C LEU A 128 13.02 0.23 8.36
N SER A 129 13.76 1.22 8.88
CA SER A 129 14.68 1.03 10.00
C SER A 129 13.96 0.71 11.32
N ARG A 130 12.72 1.20 11.51
CA ARG A 130 11.90 0.93 12.70
C ARG A 130 11.15 -0.41 12.60
N GLY A 131 10.94 -0.92 11.39
CA GLY A 131 10.18 -2.14 11.11
C GLY A 131 8.65 -2.01 11.24
N ARG A 132 8.14 -0.83 11.58
CA ARG A 132 6.70 -0.53 11.68
C ARG A 132 6.41 0.95 11.41
N PRO A 133 5.24 1.29 10.83
CA PRO A 133 4.25 0.37 10.24
C PRO A 133 4.82 -0.40 9.03
N LYS A 134 4.14 -1.45 8.57
CA LYS A 134 4.54 -2.15 7.34
C LYS A 134 4.31 -1.22 6.15
N LEU A 135 5.34 -1.06 5.32
CA LEU A 135 5.34 -0.09 4.23
C LEU A 135 4.88 -0.71 2.90
N LEU A 136 3.90 -0.09 2.24
CA LEU A 136 3.49 -0.40 0.88
C LEU A 136 3.68 0.84 -0.01
N LEU A 137 4.48 0.70 -1.08
CA LEU A 137 4.78 1.81 -1.98
C LEU A 137 4.03 1.64 -3.29
N GLN A 138 3.20 2.63 -3.64
CA GLN A 138 2.43 2.64 -4.88
C GLN A 138 3.12 3.52 -5.94
N ASN A 139 3.02 3.13 -7.21
CA ASN A 139 3.64 3.80 -8.35
C ASN A 139 5.18 3.86 -8.26
N VAL A 140 5.80 2.86 -7.63
CA VAL A 140 7.25 2.69 -7.55
C VAL A 140 7.59 1.35 -8.22
N PRO A 141 7.81 1.32 -9.55
CA PRO A 141 7.87 0.07 -10.32
C PRO A 141 9.16 -0.72 -10.12
N HIS A 142 10.18 -0.12 -9.50
CA HIS A 142 11.48 -0.76 -9.28
C HIS A 142 11.88 -0.70 -7.80
N PRO A 143 12.37 -1.83 -7.23
CA PRO A 143 12.94 -1.83 -5.89
C PRO A 143 14.07 -0.82 -5.77
N VAL A 144 14.17 -0.17 -4.62
CA VAL A 144 15.29 0.72 -4.31
C VAL A 144 16.46 -0.15 -3.82
N PRO A 145 17.62 -0.21 -4.52
CA PRO A 145 18.70 -1.13 -4.16
C PRO A 145 19.22 -0.93 -2.74
N ALA A 146 19.28 0.33 -2.28
CA ALA A 146 19.71 0.67 -0.92
C ALA A 146 18.81 0.09 0.18
N TRP A 147 17.58 -0.30 -0.15
CA TRP A 147 16.62 -0.87 0.81
C TRP A 147 16.59 -2.40 0.76
N ALA A 148 17.45 -3.06 -0.03
CA ALA A 148 17.48 -4.51 -0.13
C ALA A 148 17.62 -5.25 1.23
N PRO A 149 18.37 -4.74 2.24
CA PRO A 149 18.42 -5.39 3.55
C PRO A 149 17.10 -5.31 4.34
N HIS A 150 16.30 -4.27 4.10
CA HIS A 150 15.04 -4.01 4.79
C HIS A 150 14.02 -3.45 3.79
N PRO A 151 13.51 -4.27 2.86
CA PRO A 151 12.61 -3.78 1.82
C PRO A 151 11.24 -3.43 2.42
N PRO A 152 10.46 -2.54 1.77
CA PRO A 152 9.05 -2.42 2.08
C PRO A 152 8.36 -3.76 1.86
N LEU A 153 7.21 -3.94 2.52
CA LEU A 153 6.40 -5.14 2.37
C LEU A 153 5.99 -5.36 0.90
N LEU A 154 5.74 -4.27 0.18
CA LEU A 154 5.32 -4.32 -1.21
C LEU A 154 5.73 -3.07 -1.99
N TYR A 155 6.21 -3.28 -3.21
CA TYR A 155 6.19 -2.30 -4.28
C TYR A 155 5.04 -2.63 -5.23
N ALA A 156 4.15 -1.67 -5.47
CA ALA A 156 3.01 -1.79 -6.37
C ALA A 156 3.13 -0.71 -7.44
N GLY A 157 2.92 -1.05 -8.70
CA GLY A 157 3.11 -0.12 -9.81
C GLY A 157 2.97 -0.81 -11.15
N PHE A 158 3.09 -0.04 -12.22
CA PHE A 158 3.07 -0.49 -13.61
C PHE A 158 4.40 -0.17 -14.28
#